data_AF-A0A7V4JH88-F1
#
_entry.id   AF-A0A7V4JH88-F1
#
_cell.length_a   1.000
_cell.length_b   1.000
_cell.length_c   1.000
_cell.angle_alpha   90.00
_cell.angle_beta   90.00
_cell.angle_gamma   90.00
#
_symmetry.space_group_name_H-M   'P 1'
#
loop_
_entity.id
_entity.type
_entity.pdbx_description
1 polymer ?
#
loop_
_entity_poly.entity_id
_entity_poly.type
_entity_poly.pdbx_seq_one_letter_code
_entity_poly.pdbx_strand_id
1 'polypeptide(L)'
;MSLRYKVFLHSYLGFNSNSTFLYGEKDAILIDASQCLSDSHRMAAEIILSRKNLTHIYVSHFHPDHHFGLEVLHHAFPNAKVVALPQAVHDIVFTSSDKVDLWAIDRFGPDIPSRTFIPMPMREPRLELEGEEILFYDDIEGDSIHNSIVWIPSIKVVCATDVAFHDCHLWPIESNVERRKKWRKDIASLLDFDPRIVIPGHCDAEKIQILEEVQDDPTRTYTDCVKWSIDYLDYYEEVYNTARTGAEMVDLMFKRYPHVKAEDFAIHWQARLLFPHSSPDWLTPLPGKPGEIFLNPSGGYDGDPPKE
;
A
#
# COMPACT_ATOMS: atom_id res chain seq x y z
N MET A 1 16.24 23.36 7.48
CA MET A 1 16.47 22.33 8.52
C MET A 1 16.27 20.98 7.86
N SER A 2 16.86 19.90 8.35
CA SER A 2 16.61 18.58 7.73
C SER A 2 15.18 18.15 7.98
N LEU A 3 14.48 17.73 6.93
CA LEU A 3 13.21 17.02 7.08
C LEU A 3 13.45 15.72 7.87
N ARG A 4 12.37 15.24 8.50
CA ARG A 4 12.30 13.95 9.17
C ARG A 4 10.99 13.26 8.80
N TYR A 5 10.95 11.95 8.98
CA TYR A 5 9.74 11.16 8.82
C TYR A 5 9.43 10.35 10.07
N LYS A 6 8.16 9.96 10.21
CA LYS A 6 7.68 8.90 11.09
C LYS A 6 6.79 7.99 10.26
N VAL A 7 6.93 6.68 10.42
CA VAL A 7 6.05 5.70 9.75
C VAL A 7 5.02 5.22 10.77
N PHE A 8 3.75 5.32 10.43
CA PHE A 8 2.65 4.78 11.20
C PHE A 8 2.30 3.39 10.66
N LEU A 9 2.47 2.37 11.50
CA LEU A 9 2.05 1.01 11.19
C LEU A 9 0.58 0.81 11.57
N HIS A 10 -0.23 0.41 10.59
CA HIS A 10 -1.62 0.06 10.80
C HIS A 10 -1.77 -1.32 11.45
N SER A 11 -2.98 -1.60 11.92
CA SER A 11 -3.31 -2.89 12.51
C SER A 11 -3.23 -4.02 11.48
N TYR A 12 -3.23 -5.27 11.96
CA TYR A 12 -3.38 -6.44 11.09
C TYR A 12 -4.67 -6.40 10.26
N LEU A 13 -5.75 -5.78 10.77
CA LEU A 13 -6.96 -5.56 9.99
C LEU A 13 -6.75 -4.49 8.92
N GLY A 14 -5.96 -3.45 9.20
CA GLY A 14 -5.45 -2.52 8.19
C GLY A 14 -4.21 -3.02 7.44
N PHE A 15 -4.11 -4.35 7.27
CA PHE A 15 -3.11 -5.03 6.44
C PHE A 15 -1.64 -4.75 6.76
N ASN A 16 -1.35 -4.24 7.97
CA ASN A 16 -0.03 -3.71 8.28
C ASN A 16 0.50 -2.74 7.21
N SER A 17 -0.40 -2.01 6.54
CA SER A 17 0.00 -0.93 5.66
C SER A 17 0.55 0.24 6.47
N ASN A 18 1.22 1.15 5.76
CA ASN A 18 1.97 2.23 6.36
C ASN A 18 1.51 3.59 5.84
N SER A 19 1.29 4.54 6.76
CA SER A 19 1.29 5.96 6.41
C SER A 19 2.63 6.60 6.78
N THR A 20 3.17 7.46 5.92
CA THR A 20 4.44 8.16 6.20
C THR A 20 4.18 9.64 6.51
N PHE A 21 4.47 10.03 7.75
CA PHE A 21 4.36 11.40 8.23
C PHE A 21 5.69 12.12 8.11
N LEU A 22 5.81 12.96 7.08
CA LEU A 22 6.98 13.78 6.80
C LEU A 22 6.82 15.16 7.43
N TYR A 23 7.81 15.64 8.17
CA TYR A 23 7.72 16.90 8.90
C TYR A 23 9.04 17.65 8.96
N GLY A 24 8.92 18.98 8.99
CA GLY A 24 10.00 19.91 9.28
C GLY A 24 9.91 20.45 10.71
N GLU A 25 10.29 21.69 10.93
CA GLU A 25 10.16 22.37 12.22
C GLU A 25 8.72 22.68 12.61
N LYS A 26 7.92 23.16 11.67
CA LYS A 26 6.56 23.68 11.84
C LYS A 26 5.54 22.86 11.08
N ASP A 27 5.80 22.59 9.82
CA ASP A 27 4.82 22.00 8.91
C ASP A 27 5.06 20.49 8.73
N ALA A 28 4.01 19.80 8.28
CA ALA A 28 4.05 18.39 7.92
C ALA A 28 3.16 18.04 6.72
N ILE A 29 3.48 16.90 6.10
CA ILE A 29 2.72 16.23 5.05
C ILE A 29 2.55 14.77 5.48
N LEU A 30 1.35 14.22 5.33
CA LEU A 30 1.09 12.80 5.51
C LEU A 30 0.97 12.14 4.14
N ILE A 31 1.63 11.00 3.94
CA ILE A 31 1.50 10.13 2.78
C ILE A 31 0.64 8.95 3.21
N ASP A 32 -0.50 8.80 2.55
CA ASP A 32 -1.56 7.82 2.75
C ASP A 32 -2.30 7.93 4.10
N ALA A 33 -3.53 7.41 4.11
CA ALA A 33 -4.34 7.17 5.29
C ALA A 33 -4.30 5.68 5.66
N SER A 34 -5.37 5.15 6.27
CA SER A 34 -5.48 3.75 6.67
C SER A 34 -6.76 3.10 6.14
N GLN A 35 -6.81 1.77 6.13
CA GLN A 35 -8.04 0.98 5.87
C GLN A 35 -9.08 1.24 6.95
N CYS A 36 -8.65 1.10 8.20
CA CYS A 36 -9.52 1.10 9.37
C CYS A 36 -9.65 2.51 9.91
N LEU A 37 -10.87 2.94 10.26
CA LEU A 37 -11.13 4.23 10.91
C LEU A 37 -10.40 4.31 12.26
N SER A 38 -10.35 3.20 13.00
CA SER A 38 -9.65 3.08 14.29
C SER A 38 -8.15 3.34 14.19
N ASP A 39 -7.48 2.89 13.13
CA ASP A 39 -6.07 3.18 12.87
C ASP A 39 -5.86 4.67 12.56
N SER A 40 -6.75 5.29 11.79
CA SER A 40 -6.73 6.73 11.56
C SER A 40 -6.98 7.55 12.82
N HIS A 41 -7.81 7.08 13.75
CA HIS A 41 -7.98 7.73 15.05
C HIS A 41 -6.70 7.70 15.89
N ARG A 42 -5.98 6.56 15.92
CA ARG A 42 -4.67 6.45 16.58
C ARG A 42 -3.66 7.41 15.94
N MET A 43 -3.57 7.40 14.62
CA MET A 43 -2.67 8.26 13.87
C MET A 43 -2.98 9.75 14.11
N ALA A 44 -4.25 10.15 14.09
CA ALA A 44 -4.65 11.53 14.37
C ALA A 44 -4.21 12.00 15.76
N ALA A 45 -4.32 11.15 16.79
CA ALA A 45 -3.85 11.47 18.13
C ALA A 45 -2.34 11.74 18.16
N GLU A 46 -1.54 10.92 17.46
CA GLU A 46 -0.09 11.10 17.39
C GLU A 46 0.32 12.36 16.60
N ILE A 47 -0.37 12.64 15.48
CA ILE A 47 -0.13 13.87 14.70
C ILE A 47 -0.47 15.11 15.55
N ILE A 48 -1.56 15.10 16.33
CA ILE A 48 -1.89 16.20 17.26
C ILE A 48 -0.76 16.39 18.30
N LEU A 49 -0.25 15.30 18.87
CA LEU A 49 0.84 15.34 19.86
C LEU A 49 2.15 15.87 19.27
N SER A 50 2.39 15.69 17.96
CA SER A 50 3.57 16.23 17.26
C SER A 50 3.61 17.77 17.23
N ARG A 51 2.43 18.43 17.38
CA ARG A 51 2.23 19.89 17.26
C ARG A 51 2.67 20.49 15.92
N LYS A 52 2.87 19.65 14.90
CA LYS A 52 3.12 20.11 13.54
C LYS A 52 1.81 20.56 12.89
N ASN A 53 1.90 21.56 12.03
CA ASN A 53 0.81 21.96 11.16
C ASN A 53 0.75 21.01 9.97
N LEU A 54 -0.23 20.09 9.98
CA LEU A 54 -0.46 19.20 8.84
C LEU A 54 -1.04 20.02 7.69
N THR A 55 -0.23 20.24 6.65
CA THR A 55 -0.60 21.07 5.50
C THR A 55 -1.29 20.28 4.40
N HIS A 56 -0.85 19.04 4.18
CA HIS A 56 -1.34 18.17 3.12
C HIS A 56 -1.43 16.73 3.59
N ILE A 57 -2.40 16.00 3.03
CA ILE A 57 -2.48 14.54 3.07
C ILE A 57 -2.47 14.09 1.60
N TYR A 58 -1.43 13.38 1.19
CA TYR A 58 -1.29 12.81 -0.14
C TYR A 58 -1.85 11.38 -0.14
N VAL A 59 -2.59 11.00 -1.18
CA VAL A 59 -3.05 9.63 -1.41
C VAL A 59 -2.36 9.07 -2.65
N SER A 60 -1.71 7.92 -2.49
CA SER A 60 -0.87 7.30 -3.50
C SER A 60 -1.66 6.66 -4.63
N HIS A 61 -2.70 5.89 -4.32
CA HIS A 61 -3.51 5.19 -5.30
C HIS A 61 -4.89 4.78 -4.75
N PHE A 62 -5.65 4.02 -5.52
CA PHE A 62 -7.09 3.79 -5.28
C PHE A 62 -7.40 2.66 -4.29
N HIS A 63 -6.39 1.98 -3.72
CA HIS A 63 -6.66 0.95 -2.72
C HIS A 63 -7.15 1.54 -1.39
N PRO A 64 -8.21 0.95 -0.81
CA PRO A 64 -8.86 1.44 0.39
C PRO A 64 -7.95 1.74 1.57
N ASP A 65 -6.90 0.97 1.76
CA ASP A 65 -6.01 1.11 2.90
C ASP A 65 -5.12 2.36 2.86
N HIS A 66 -5.18 3.11 1.76
CA HIS A 66 -4.52 4.41 1.58
C HIS A 66 -5.47 5.61 1.71
N HIS A 67 -6.80 5.40 1.71
CA HIS A 67 -7.76 6.53 1.67
C HIS A 67 -9.03 6.39 2.50
N PHE A 68 -9.40 5.20 2.97
CA PHE A 68 -10.63 5.01 3.75
C PHE A 68 -10.65 5.83 5.05
N GLY A 69 -9.50 5.92 5.72
CA GLY A 69 -9.30 6.68 6.94
C GLY A 69 -9.37 8.20 6.79
N LEU A 70 -9.44 8.73 5.55
CA LEU A 70 -9.48 10.18 5.31
C LEU A 70 -10.68 10.87 5.95
N GLU A 71 -11.80 10.18 6.18
CA GLU A 71 -12.95 10.75 6.90
C GLU A 71 -12.54 11.24 8.30
N VAL A 72 -11.78 10.43 9.02
CA VAL A 72 -11.28 10.75 10.36
C VAL A 72 -10.23 11.85 10.31
N LEU A 73 -9.27 11.74 9.38
CA LEU A 73 -8.16 12.69 9.28
C LEU A 73 -8.63 14.08 8.81
N HIS A 74 -9.57 14.14 7.87
CA HIS A 74 -10.15 15.40 7.42
C HIS A 74 -10.92 16.10 8.55
N HIS A 75 -11.64 15.34 9.38
CA HIS A 75 -12.31 15.90 10.56
C HIS A 75 -11.31 16.42 11.60
N ALA A 76 -10.22 15.70 11.85
CA ALA A 76 -9.19 16.11 12.81
C ALA A 76 -8.34 17.29 12.32
N PHE A 77 -8.10 17.39 11.01
CA PHE A 77 -7.24 18.39 10.38
C PHE A 77 -7.95 19.10 9.21
N PRO A 78 -9.01 19.90 9.47
CA PRO A 78 -9.86 20.46 8.41
C PRO A 78 -9.15 21.47 7.51
N ASN A 79 -7.98 21.98 7.93
CA ASN A 79 -7.15 22.88 7.13
C ASN A 79 -6.14 22.15 6.24
N ALA A 80 -5.91 20.85 6.48
CA ALA A 80 -5.01 20.05 5.65
C ALA A 80 -5.67 19.80 4.28
N LYS A 81 -4.93 20.04 3.20
CA LYS A 81 -5.40 19.74 1.86
C LYS A 81 -5.20 18.26 1.57
N VAL A 82 -6.31 17.54 1.36
CA VAL A 82 -6.25 16.16 0.87
C VAL A 82 -6.09 16.19 -0.65
N VAL A 83 -4.98 15.63 -1.14
CA VAL A 83 -4.55 15.72 -2.55
C VAL A 83 -4.09 14.36 -3.06
N ALA A 84 -4.15 14.17 -4.38
CA ALA A 84 -3.56 13.01 -5.06
C ALA A 84 -3.20 13.39 -6.50
N LEU A 85 -2.39 12.56 -7.16
CA LEU A 85 -2.15 12.74 -8.60
C LEU A 85 -3.47 12.57 -9.39
N PRO A 86 -3.65 13.27 -10.52
CA PRO A 86 -4.92 13.25 -11.25
C PRO A 86 -5.44 11.85 -11.60
N GLN A 87 -4.54 10.92 -11.94
CA GLN A 87 -4.92 9.54 -12.24
C GLN A 87 -5.46 8.81 -11.00
N ALA A 88 -4.82 8.95 -9.84
CA ALA A 88 -5.32 8.38 -8.58
C ALA A 88 -6.69 8.97 -8.20
N VAL A 89 -6.92 10.27 -8.38
CA VAL A 89 -8.25 10.88 -8.15
C VAL A 89 -9.31 10.27 -9.07
N HIS A 90 -9.00 10.14 -10.36
CA HIS A 90 -9.89 9.47 -11.32
C HIS A 90 -10.24 8.06 -10.82
N ASP A 91 -9.23 7.27 -10.47
CA ASP A 91 -9.40 5.87 -10.10
C ASP A 91 -10.19 5.69 -8.80
N ILE A 92 -9.96 6.54 -7.80
CA ILE A 92 -10.75 6.59 -6.55
C ILE A 92 -12.21 6.93 -6.85
N VAL A 93 -12.48 7.88 -7.74
CA VAL A 93 -13.86 8.23 -8.13
C VAL A 93 -14.55 7.03 -8.76
N PHE A 94 -13.89 6.36 -9.72
CA PHE A 94 -14.47 5.22 -10.44
C PHE A 94 -14.69 3.99 -9.56
N THR A 95 -13.81 3.75 -8.60
CA THR A 95 -13.88 2.56 -7.73
C THR A 95 -14.57 2.80 -6.38
N SER A 96 -14.99 4.04 -6.10
CA SER A 96 -15.48 4.47 -4.78
C SER A 96 -16.54 3.56 -4.15
N SER A 97 -17.67 3.35 -4.83
CA SER A 97 -18.78 2.55 -4.30
C SER A 97 -18.42 1.07 -4.27
N ASP A 98 -17.82 0.55 -5.34
CA ASP A 98 -17.44 -0.85 -5.45
C ASP A 98 -16.44 -1.26 -4.36
N LYS A 99 -15.47 -0.41 -4.02
CA LYS A 99 -14.52 -0.70 -2.94
C LYS A 99 -15.21 -0.62 -1.56
N VAL A 100 -16.13 0.33 -1.32
CA VAL A 100 -16.87 0.34 -0.04
C VAL A 100 -17.70 -0.93 0.13
N ASP A 101 -18.42 -1.35 -0.91
CA ASP A 101 -19.26 -2.55 -0.88
C ASP A 101 -18.42 -3.83 -0.75
N LEU A 102 -17.31 -3.93 -1.50
CA LEU A 102 -16.39 -5.07 -1.46
C LEU A 102 -15.77 -5.27 -0.08
N TRP A 103 -15.42 -4.19 0.60
CA TRP A 103 -14.74 -4.23 1.88
C TRP A 103 -15.68 -4.16 3.09
N ALA A 104 -16.99 -3.98 2.88
CA ALA A 104 -18.05 -4.08 3.89
C ALA A 104 -18.35 -5.54 4.32
N ILE A 105 -17.29 -6.33 4.52
CA ILE A 105 -17.35 -7.70 5.02
C ILE A 105 -17.29 -7.73 6.55
N ASP A 106 -17.85 -8.78 7.16
CA ASP A 106 -17.92 -8.95 8.62
C ASP A 106 -16.58 -8.77 9.35
N ARG A 107 -15.46 -9.02 8.65
CA ARG A 107 -14.10 -8.85 9.17
C ARG A 107 -13.82 -7.41 9.66
N PHE A 108 -14.36 -6.40 8.97
CA PHE A 108 -14.13 -4.99 9.32
C PHE A 108 -15.24 -4.42 10.22
N GLY A 109 -16.43 -5.02 10.19
CA GLY A 109 -17.59 -4.48 10.91
C GLY A 109 -17.80 -3.00 10.57
N PRO A 110 -17.99 -2.12 11.57
CA PRO A 110 -18.19 -0.69 11.35
C PRO A 110 -16.88 0.11 11.18
N ASP A 111 -15.72 -0.54 11.06
CA ASP A 111 -14.40 0.12 11.09
C ASP A 111 -13.91 0.60 9.71
N ILE A 112 -14.82 0.73 8.74
CA ILE A 112 -14.58 1.33 7.42
C ILE A 112 -15.56 2.49 7.19
N PRO A 113 -15.24 3.47 6.32
CA PRO A 113 -16.14 4.58 6.05
C PRO A 113 -17.41 4.11 5.31
N SER A 114 -18.49 4.87 5.48
CA SER A 114 -19.74 4.64 4.74
C SER A 114 -19.71 5.17 3.30
N ARG A 115 -18.69 5.97 2.96
CA ARG A 115 -18.45 6.54 1.63
C ARG A 115 -17.00 6.94 1.48
N THR A 116 -16.48 6.87 0.27
CA THR A 116 -15.13 7.31 -0.04
C THR A 116 -14.99 8.84 0.04
N PHE A 117 -13.91 9.32 0.67
CA PHE A 117 -13.48 10.71 0.57
C PHE A 117 -12.68 10.89 -0.72
N ILE A 118 -13.02 11.87 -1.57
CA ILE A 118 -12.33 12.10 -2.84
C ILE A 118 -11.26 13.18 -2.68
N PRO A 119 -9.95 12.88 -2.89
CA PRO A 119 -8.88 13.86 -2.87
C PRO A 119 -8.99 14.91 -3.99
N MET A 120 -8.37 16.07 -3.80
CA MET A 120 -8.25 17.06 -4.86
C MET A 120 -7.10 16.70 -5.83
N PRO A 121 -7.28 16.83 -7.15
CA PRO A 121 -6.21 16.56 -8.10
C PRO A 121 -5.11 17.62 -7.98
N MET A 122 -3.87 17.16 -7.85
CA MET A 122 -2.69 18.03 -7.84
C MET A 122 -2.50 18.70 -9.21
N ARG A 123 -2.03 19.95 -9.20
CA ARG A 123 -1.71 20.70 -10.43
C ARG A 123 -0.35 20.33 -10.99
N GLU A 124 0.60 20.08 -10.10
CA GLU A 124 1.97 19.67 -10.40
C GLU A 124 2.26 18.46 -9.50
N PRO A 125 3.06 17.49 -9.96
CA PRO A 125 3.41 16.30 -9.18
C PRO A 125 4.51 16.61 -8.16
N ARG A 126 4.35 17.71 -7.41
CA ARG A 126 5.26 18.13 -6.35
C ARG A 126 4.56 18.95 -5.27
N LEU A 127 5.09 18.85 -4.06
CA LEU A 127 4.80 19.74 -2.94
C LEU A 127 6.13 20.30 -2.41
N GLU A 128 6.03 21.33 -1.59
CA GLU A 128 7.16 21.87 -0.86
C GLU A 128 6.86 21.76 0.64
N LEU A 129 7.87 21.32 1.40
CA LEU A 129 7.84 21.30 2.86
C LEU A 129 9.05 22.07 3.38
N GLU A 130 8.80 23.28 3.89
CA GLU A 130 9.82 24.16 4.46
C GLU A 130 11.02 24.45 3.53
N GLY A 131 10.75 24.63 2.24
CA GLY A 131 11.76 24.91 1.22
C GLY A 131 12.39 23.67 0.58
N GLU A 132 12.03 22.46 1.03
CA GLU A 132 12.49 21.20 0.44
C GLU A 132 11.40 20.58 -0.44
N GLU A 133 11.78 20.06 -1.62
CA GLU A 133 10.85 19.46 -2.57
C GLU A 133 10.44 18.04 -2.18
N ILE A 134 9.15 17.75 -2.33
CA ILE A 134 8.56 16.41 -2.24
C ILE A 134 8.01 16.09 -3.63
N LEU A 135 8.55 15.07 -4.28
CA LEU A 135 8.26 14.75 -5.68
C LEU A 135 7.43 13.48 -5.77
N PHE A 136 6.40 13.48 -6.61
CA PHE A 136 5.48 12.36 -6.79
C PHE A 136 5.62 11.81 -8.21
N TYR A 137 5.66 10.49 -8.36
CA TYR A 137 5.81 9.83 -9.65
C TYR A 137 4.71 8.78 -9.80
N ASP A 138 3.88 8.90 -10.84
CA ASP A 138 2.85 7.92 -11.23
C ASP A 138 3.36 6.93 -12.29
N ASP A 139 2.43 6.13 -12.82
CA ASP A 139 2.67 5.07 -13.82
C ASP A 139 3.70 4.01 -13.35
N ILE A 140 3.81 3.86 -12.04
CA ILE A 140 4.60 2.80 -11.41
C ILE A 140 3.67 1.61 -11.20
N GLU A 141 4.12 0.42 -11.59
CA GLU A 141 3.39 -0.81 -11.35
C GLU A 141 3.64 -1.29 -9.92
N GLY A 142 2.55 -1.59 -9.21
CA GLY A 142 2.54 -2.15 -7.88
C GLY A 142 1.58 -3.32 -7.79
N ASP A 143 0.98 -3.47 -6.62
CA ASP A 143 -0.17 -4.35 -6.39
C ASP A 143 -1.40 -4.03 -7.26
N SER A 144 -1.48 -2.79 -7.75
CA SER A 144 -2.48 -2.26 -8.67
C SER A 144 -1.84 -1.37 -9.75
N ILE A 145 -2.61 -1.12 -10.82
CA ILE A 145 -2.22 -0.12 -11.82
C ILE A 145 -2.22 1.27 -11.22
N HIS A 146 -1.44 2.17 -11.84
CA HIS A 146 -1.40 3.58 -11.49
C HIS A 146 -1.02 3.83 -10.02
N ASN A 147 -0.17 2.97 -9.47
CA ASN A 147 0.53 3.24 -8.22
C ASN A 147 1.43 4.48 -8.38
N SER A 148 1.76 5.10 -7.25
CA SER A 148 2.68 6.25 -7.24
C SER A 148 3.66 6.18 -6.09
N ILE A 149 4.89 6.61 -6.34
CA ILE A 149 5.93 6.71 -5.32
C ILE A 149 6.21 8.16 -4.95
N VAL A 150 6.74 8.36 -3.74
CA VAL A 150 7.15 9.68 -3.27
C VAL A 150 8.67 9.71 -3.08
N TRP A 151 9.34 10.65 -3.74
CA TRP A 151 10.77 10.88 -3.58
C TRP A 151 11.02 12.17 -2.79
N ILE A 152 11.87 12.07 -1.77
CA ILE A 152 12.29 13.19 -0.93
C ILE A 152 13.81 13.35 -1.07
N PRO A 153 14.30 14.14 -2.05
CA PRO A 153 15.72 14.27 -2.37
C PRO A 153 16.58 14.70 -1.18
N SER A 154 16.08 15.64 -0.37
CA SER A 154 16.84 16.28 0.71
C SER A 154 17.30 15.30 1.81
N ILE A 155 16.57 14.20 1.99
CA ILE A 155 16.89 13.12 2.95
C ILE A 155 17.15 11.77 2.27
N LYS A 156 17.14 11.74 0.93
CA LYS A 156 17.29 10.54 0.10
C LYS A 156 16.34 9.40 0.50
N VAL A 157 15.06 9.70 0.67
CA VAL A 157 14.01 8.73 1.05
C VAL A 157 13.04 8.54 -0.11
N VAL A 158 12.79 7.29 -0.49
CA VAL A 158 11.65 6.90 -1.33
C VAL A 158 10.57 6.28 -0.44
N CYS A 159 9.33 6.77 -0.53
CA CYS A 159 8.16 6.04 -0.05
C CYS A 159 7.66 5.20 -1.22
N ALA A 160 7.81 3.89 -1.11
CA ALA A 160 7.47 2.97 -2.20
C ALA A 160 5.97 2.74 -2.33
N THR A 161 5.18 3.04 -1.28
CA THR A 161 3.76 2.66 -1.22
C THR A 161 3.66 1.17 -1.58
N ASP A 162 2.71 0.75 -2.40
CA ASP A 162 2.50 -0.66 -2.70
C ASP A 162 3.27 -1.13 -3.94
N VAL A 163 4.32 -0.40 -4.28
CA VAL A 163 5.35 -0.87 -5.21
C VAL A 163 6.26 -1.86 -4.49
N ALA A 164 6.63 -1.62 -3.23
CA ALA A 164 7.51 -2.53 -2.46
C ALA A 164 6.99 -2.79 -1.05
N PHE A 165 7.12 -4.05 -0.63
CA PHE A 165 6.67 -4.60 0.64
C PHE A 165 7.87 -5.14 1.43
N HIS A 166 7.71 -5.40 2.73
CA HIS A 166 8.70 -6.17 3.50
C HIS A 166 8.05 -6.95 4.63
N ASP A 167 8.12 -8.28 4.59
CA ASP A 167 7.57 -9.16 5.62
C ASP A 167 6.03 -9.08 5.77
N CYS A 168 5.36 -8.71 4.67
CA CYS A 168 3.91 -8.81 4.43
C CYS A 168 3.69 -9.51 3.09
N HIS A 169 2.70 -10.39 2.96
CA HIS A 169 2.45 -11.07 1.69
C HIS A 169 2.13 -10.00 0.65
N LEU A 170 2.69 -10.09 -0.57
CA LEU A 170 2.30 -9.16 -1.64
C LEU A 170 0.88 -9.51 -2.12
N TRP A 171 0.25 -8.53 -2.78
CA TRP A 171 -1.07 -8.62 -3.38
C TRP A 171 -1.03 -8.80 -4.91
N PRO A 172 -0.83 -10.04 -5.44
CA PRO A 172 -0.83 -10.28 -6.89
C PRO A 172 -2.23 -10.42 -7.49
N ILE A 173 -3.30 -10.34 -6.69
CA ILE A 173 -4.70 -10.58 -7.10
C ILE A 173 -5.09 -9.68 -8.26
N GLU A 174 -4.70 -8.41 -8.20
CA GLU A 174 -5.00 -7.43 -9.24
C GLU A 174 -3.84 -7.33 -10.26
N SER A 175 -3.14 -8.44 -10.57
CA SER A 175 -2.04 -8.45 -11.54
C SER A 175 -2.01 -9.74 -12.38
N ASN A 176 -1.68 -9.61 -13.67
CA ASN A 176 -1.36 -10.74 -14.54
C ASN A 176 0.16 -10.92 -14.72
N VAL A 177 0.57 -12.00 -15.38
CA VAL A 177 2.00 -12.31 -15.65
C VAL A 177 2.78 -11.13 -16.25
N GLU A 178 2.22 -10.40 -17.23
CA GLU A 178 2.94 -9.28 -17.87
C GLU A 178 3.06 -8.08 -16.93
N ARG A 179 2.00 -7.76 -16.19
CA ARG A 179 2.03 -6.72 -15.16
C ARG A 179 3.02 -7.05 -14.07
N ARG A 180 3.10 -8.31 -13.60
CA ARG A 180 4.12 -8.69 -12.60
C ARG A 180 5.56 -8.58 -13.12
N LYS A 181 5.80 -8.76 -14.43
CA LYS A 181 7.12 -8.46 -15.02
C LYS A 181 7.43 -6.97 -14.97
N LYS A 182 6.44 -6.11 -15.25
CA LYS A 182 6.56 -4.65 -15.08
C LYS A 182 6.80 -4.30 -13.61
N TRP A 183 6.03 -4.87 -12.69
CA TRP A 183 6.16 -4.66 -11.24
C TRP A 183 7.57 -4.96 -10.74
N ARG A 184 8.16 -6.11 -11.10
CA ARG A 184 9.57 -6.43 -10.76
C ARG A 184 10.56 -5.39 -11.27
N LYS A 185 10.36 -4.89 -12.50
CA LYS A 185 11.21 -3.84 -13.08
C LYS A 185 11.05 -2.52 -12.33
N ASP A 186 9.82 -2.17 -11.99
CA ASP A 186 9.50 -0.91 -11.31
C ASP A 186 9.98 -0.92 -9.85
N ILE A 187 9.88 -2.06 -9.14
CA ILE A 187 10.55 -2.25 -7.84
C ILE A 187 12.06 -2.00 -7.95
N ALA A 188 12.72 -2.58 -8.97
CA ALA A 188 14.16 -2.39 -9.16
C ALA A 188 14.50 -0.91 -9.44
N SER A 189 13.64 -0.19 -10.17
CA SER A 189 13.83 1.22 -10.51
C SER A 189 13.81 2.16 -9.30
N LEU A 190 13.29 1.72 -8.14
CA LEU A 190 13.35 2.50 -6.90
C LEU A 190 14.80 2.85 -6.51
N LEU A 191 15.77 2.01 -6.91
CA LEU A 191 17.19 2.25 -6.65
C LEU A 191 17.82 3.29 -7.58
N ASP A 192 17.18 3.64 -8.71
CA ASP A 192 17.68 4.64 -9.66
C ASP A 192 17.65 6.06 -9.06
N PHE A 193 16.87 6.27 -8.01
CA PHE A 193 16.84 7.50 -7.22
C PHE A 193 18.09 7.70 -6.33
N ASP A 194 19.01 6.72 -6.28
CA ASP A 194 20.10 6.65 -5.29
C ASP A 194 19.58 6.84 -3.84
N PRO A 195 18.54 6.08 -3.41
CA PRO A 195 17.96 6.27 -2.10
C PRO A 195 18.89 5.75 -1.01
N ARG A 196 18.91 6.48 0.11
CA ARG A 196 19.46 5.95 1.35
C ARG A 196 18.47 5.00 2.00
N ILE A 197 17.18 5.31 1.91
CA ILE A 197 16.09 4.58 2.54
C ILE A 197 14.93 4.42 1.54
N VAL A 198 14.37 3.22 1.48
CA VAL A 198 13.10 2.92 0.80
C VAL A 198 12.12 2.42 1.86
N ILE A 199 11.05 3.19 2.10
CA ILE A 199 9.97 2.84 3.03
C ILE A 199 8.95 1.98 2.27
N PRO A 200 8.72 0.71 2.65
CA PRO A 200 7.72 -0.14 2.02
C PRO A 200 6.29 0.29 2.39
N GLY A 201 5.32 -0.01 1.52
CA GLY A 201 3.89 0.22 1.79
C GLY A 201 3.35 -0.63 2.92
N HIS A 202 3.83 -1.89 3.04
CA HIS A 202 3.46 -2.79 4.12
C HIS A 202 4.70 -3.42 4.74
N CYS A 203 4.76 -3.39 6.08
CA CYS A 203 5.82 -4.11 6.79
C CYS A 203 5.46 -4.49 8.23
N ASP A 204 6.39 -5.14 8.90
CA ASP A 204 6.23 -5.47 10.31
C ASP A 204 6.80 -4.41 11.26
N ALA A 205 6.44 -4.52 12.54
CA ALA A 205 6.90 -3.61 13.58
C ALA A 205 8.43 -3.60 13.74
N GLU A 206 9.13 -4.71 13.43
CA GLU A 206 10.59 -4.76 13.44
C GLU A 206 11.18 -3.86 12.35
N LYS A 207 10.61 -3.87 11.14
CA LYS A 207 11.07 -2.98 10.05
C LYS A 207 10.79 -1.51 10.35
N ILE A 208 9.69 -1.18 11.04
CA ILE A 208 9.44 0.19 11.51
C ILE A 208 10.55 0.65 12.46
N GLN A 209 10.95 -0.19 13.42
CA GLN A 209 12.07 0.14 14.33
C GLN A 209 13.37 0.36 13.56
N ILE A 210 13.67 -0.49 12.57
CA ILE A 210 14.85 -0.31 11.71
C ILE A 210 14.79 1.03 10.98
N LEU A 211 13.63 1.39 10.39
CA LEU A 211 13.44 2.67 9.69
C LEU A 211 13.70 3.87 10.63
N GLU A 212 13.19 3.82 11.86
CA GLU A 212 13.47 4.83 12.87
C GLU A 212 14.97 4.94 13.21
N GLU A 213 15.65 3.82 13.41
CA GLU A 213 17.08 3.79 13.71
C GLU A 213 17.96 4.29 12.56
N VAL A 214 17.70 3.85 11.32
CA VAL A 214 18.50 4.28 10.16
C VAL A 214 18.27 5.75 9.85
N GLN A 215 17.10 6.31 10.17
CA GLN A 215 16.88 7.74 10.05
C GLN A 215 17.89 8.54 10.88
N ASP A 216 18.15 8.12 12.13
CA ASP A 216 19.03 8.82 13.06
C ASP A 216 20.54 8.54 12.82
N ASP A 217 20.88 7.52 12.03
CA ASP A 217 22.26 7.20 11.65
C ASP A 217 22.48 7.36 10.13
N PRO A 218 23.11 8.47 9.68
CA PRO A 218 23.33 8.73 8.25
C PRO A 218 24.32 7.76 7.59
N THR A 219 25.06 6.94 8.36
CA THR A 219 25.96 5.93 7.82
C THR A 219 25.25 4.63 7.44
N ARG A 220 24.01 4.45 7.92
CA ARG A 220 23.17 3.30 7.59
C ARG A 220 22.26 3.59 6.40
N THR A 221 21.91 2.53 5.69
CA THR A 221 20.92 2.54 4.61
C THR A 221 19.85 1.49 4.91
N TYR A 222 18.71 1.60 4.25
CA TYR A 222 17.66 0.59 4.29
C TYR A 222 16.97 0.51 2.94
N THR A 223 17.33 -0.47 2.13
CA THR A 223 16.71 -0.73 0.81
C THR A 223 16.31 -2.20 0.64
N ASP A 224 16.36 -2.97 1.72
CA ASP A 224 16.16 -4.43 1.71
C ASP A 224 14.77 -4.84 1.21
N CYS A 225 13.76 -4.00 1.39
CA CYS A 225 12.41 -4.21 0.88
C CYS A 225 12.36 -4.39 -0.65
N VAL A 226 13.28 -3.75 -1.40
CA VAL A 226 13.39 -3.89 -2.86
C VAL A 226 13.72 -5.34 -3.22
N LYS A 227 14.80 -5.88 -2.64
CA LYS A 227 15.22 -7.26 -2.89
C LYS A 227 14.15 -8.24 -2.37
N TRP A 228 13.62 -7.99 -1.18
CA TRP A 228 12.61 -8.84 -0.56
C TRP A 228 11.36 -8.99 -1.45
N SER A 229 10.87 -7.87 -1.99
CA SER A 229 9.70 -7.86 -2.89
C SER A 229 9.96 -8.58 -4.21
N ILE A 230 11.14 -8.39 -4.81
CA ILE A 230 11.53 -9.11 -6.04
C ILE A 230 11.62 -10.62 -5.77
N ASP A 231 12.30 -11.04 -4.70
CA ASP A 231 12.42 -12.45 -4.33
C ASP A 231 11.03 -13.08 -4.09
N TYR A 232 10.11 -12.34 -3.48
CA TYR A 232 8.73 -12.78 -3.26
C TYR A 232 8.00 -12.98 -4.58
N LEU A 233 8.04 -11.99 -5.48
CA LEU A 233 7.39 -12.10 -6.78
C LEU A 233 7.99 -13.23 -7.63
N ASP A 234 9.30 -13.42 -7.61
CA ASP A 234 9.96 -14.51 -8.32
C ASP A 234 9.48 -15.87 -7.79
N TYR A 235 9.40 -16.03 -6.46
CA TYR A 235 8.86 -17.25 -5.86
C TYR A 235 7.36 -17.43 -6.16
N TYR A 236 6.58 -16.35 -6.13
CA TYR A 236 5.18 -16.40 -6.53
C TYR A 236 5.03 -16.86 -7.98
N GLU A 237 5.86 -16.41 -8.92
CA GLU A 237 5.83 -16.91 -10.31
C GLU A 237 6.16 -18.41 -10.38
N GLU A 238 7.12 -18.90 -9.58
CA GLU A 238 7.41 -20.33 -9.52
C GLU A 238 6.19 -21.13 -9.05
N VAL A 239 5.53 -20.68 -7.97
CA VAL A 239 4.31 -21.29 -7.44
C VAL A 239 3.17 -21.21 -8.46
N TYR A 240 2.96 -20.03 -9.04
CA TYR A 240 1.95 -19.80 -10.08
C TYR A 240 2.14 -20.76 -11.25
N ASN A 241 3.37 -21.06 -11.68
CA ASN A 241 3.62 -21.97 -12.79
C ASN A 241 3.52 -23.46 -12.43
N THR A 242 3.75 -23.82 -11.17
CA THR A 242 3.88 -25.23 -10.75
C THR A 242 2.65 -25.79 -10.04
N ALA A 243 1.96 -24.98 -9.22
CA ALA A 243 0.80 -25.41 -8.46
C ALA A 243 -0.36 -25.88 -9.36
N ARG A 244 -1.01 -26.96 -8.94
CA ARG A 244 -2.13 -27.62 -9.62
C ARG A 244 -3.45 -27.51 -8.87
N THR A 245 -3.42 -27.11 -7.60
CA THR A 245 -4.61 -26.92 -6.76
C THR A 245 -4.45 -25.69 -5.88
N GLY A 246 -5.57 -25.17 -5.36
CA GLY A 246 -5.54 -24.06 -4.42
C GLY A 246 -4.81 -24.40 -3.12
N ALA A 247 -5.02 -25.63 -2.62
CA ALA A 247 -4.30 -26.12 -1.44
C ALA A 247 -2.78 -26.15 -1.65
N GLU A 248 -2.32 -26.69 -2.79
CA GLU A 248 -0.89 -26.75 -3.11
C GLU A 248 -0.26 -25.35 -3.25
N MET A 249 -0.97 -24.41 -3.87
CA MET A 249 -0.50 -23.03 -3.98
C MET A 249 -0.26 -22.41 -2.59
N VAL A 250 -1.24 -22.56 -1.69
CA VAL A 250 -1.15 -22.07 -0.32
C VAL A 250 0.02 -22.76 0.40
N ASP A 251 0.09 -24.08 0.38
CA ASP A 251 1.18 -24.84 1.03
C ASP A 251 2.57 -24.39 0.56
N LEU A 252 2.74 -24.16 -0.75
CA LEU A 252 4.01 -23.68 -1.30
C LEU A 252 4.35 -22.26 -0.82
N MET A 253 3.41 -21.32 -0.90
CA MET A 253 3.63 -19.94 -0.41
C MET A 253 4.00 -19.92 1.07
N PHE A 254 3.22 -20.62 1.91
CA PHE A 254 3.45 -20.68 3.35
C PHE A 254 4.70 -21.48 3.71
N LYS A 255 5.16 -22.42 2.88
CA LYS A 255 6.44 -23.11 3.11
C LYS A 255 7.63 -22.15 3.04
N ARG A 256 7.61 -21.18 2.13
CA ARG A 256 8.69 -20.19 1.97
C ARG A 256 8.52 -19.00 2.91
N TYR A 257 7.27 -18.57 3.13
CA TYR A 257 6.91 -17.39 3.90
C TYR A 257 6.01 -17.71 5.10
N PRO A 258 6.39 -18.65 6.00
CA PRO A 258 5.51 -19.13 7.09
C PRO A 258 5.27 -18.12 8.21
N HIS A 259 6.05 -17.03 8.24
CA HIS A 259 6.10 -16.09 9.37
C HIS A 259 5.91 -14.64 8.96
N VAL A 260 5.50 -14.42 7.71
CA VAL A 260 5.09 -13.11 7.20
C VAL A 260 3.89 -12.60 8.01
N LYS A 261 3.82 -11.30 8.27
CA LYS A 261 3.01 -10.74 9.37
C LYS A 261 1.60 -10.30 8.99
N ALA A 262 1.31 -10.17 7.70
CA ALA A 262 0.02 -9.70 7.21
C ALA A 262 -0.31 -10.30 5.84
N GLU A 263 -1.57 -10.09 5.43
CA GLU A 263 -2.11 -10.46 4.11
C GLU A 263 -2.09 -11.96 3.76
N ASP A 264 -1.97 -12.82 4.77
CA ASP A 264 -2.07 -14.28 4.64
C ASP A 264 -3.38 -14.73 3.95
N PHE A 265 -4.49 -14.05 4.25
CA PHE A 265 -5.78 -14.29 3.60
C PHE A 265 -5.79 -13.98 2.09
N ALA A 266 -4.93 -13.08 1.60
CA ALA A 266 -4.84 -12.75 0.19
C ALA A 266 -4.33 -13.95 -0.61
N ILE A 267 -3.47 -14.78 -0.02
CA ILE A 267 -3.03 -16.05 -0.63
C ILE A 267 -4.19 -17.04 -0.76
N HIS A 268 -5.09 -17.09 0.22
CA HIS A 268 -6.31 -17.90 0.12
C HIS A 268 -7.22 -17.39 -1.01
N TRP A 269 -7.39 -16.08 -1.13
CA TRP A 269 -8.20 -15.48 -2.20
C TRP A 269 -7.59 -15.72 -3.58
N GLN A 270 -6.28 -15.52 -3.73
CA GLN A 270 -5.55 -15.84 -4.96
C GLN A 270 -5.71 -17.30 -5.34
N ALA A 271 -5.58 -18.22 -4.38
CA ALA A 271 -5.77 -19.65 -4.61
C ALA A 271 -7.20 -19.96 -5.09
N ARG A 272 -8.23 -19.32 -4.52
CA ARG A 272 -9.63 -19.49 -4.96
C ARG A 272 -9.90 -18.92 -6.34
N LEU A 273 -9.25 -17.82 -6.72
CA LEU A 273 -9.40 -17.20 -8.05
C LEU A 273 -8.73 -18.04 -9.13
N LEU A 274 -7.55 -18.58 -8.85
CA LEU A 274 -6.82 -19.44 -9.79
C LEU A 274 -7.38 -20.86 -9.84
N PHE A 275 -7.84 -21.37 -8.71
CA PHE A 275 -8.33 -22.73 -8.54
C PHE A 275 -9.73 -22.77 -7.91
N PRO A 276 -10.80 -22.36 -8.64
CA PRO A 276 -12.18 -22.33 -8.14
C PRO A 276 -12.81 -23.70 -7.77
N HIS A 277 -12.36 -24.80 -8.35
CA HIS A 277 -12.83 -26.19 -8.14
C HIS A 277 -11.93 -27.02 -7.20
N SER A 278 -10.66 -26.65 -7.05
CA SER A 278 -9.64 -27.36 -6.26
C SER A 278 -9.16 -26.56 -5.04
N SER A 279 -10.01 -25.66 -4.55
CA SER A 279 -9.79 -24.89 -3.32
C SER A 279 -10.63 -25.43 -2.17
N PRO A 280 -10.00 -25.93 -1.09
CA PRO A 280 -10.74 -26.53 0.02
C PRO A 280 -11.52 -25.49 0.86
N ASP A 281 -12.55 -25.96 1.57
CA ASP A 281 -13.46 -25.10 2.35
C ASP A 281 -12.79 -24.34 3.49
N TRP A 282 -11.64 -24.82 3.99
CA TRP A 282 -10.90 -24.13 5.06
C TRP A 282 -10.19 -22.85 4.58
N LEU A 283 -10.01 -22.65 3.27
CA LEU A 283 -9.49 -21.40 2.74
C LEU A 283 -10.49 -20.27 2.99
N THR A 284 -9.99 -19.07 3.30
CA THR A 284 -10.85 -17.89 3.47
C THR A 284 -11.74 -17.69 2.24
N PRO A 285 -13.06 -17.59 2.38
CA PRO A 285 -13.96 -17.38 1.24
C PRO A 285 -13.68 -16.03 0.59
N LEU A 286 -13.89 -15.95 -0.73
CA LEU A 286 -13.82 -14.67 -1.45
C LEU A 286 -14.87 -13.69 -0.89
N PRO A 287 -14.56 -12.38 -0.88
CA PRO A 287 -15.50 -11.36 -0.40
C PRO A 287 -16.68 -11.13 -1.36
N GLY A 288 -16.63 -11.72 -2.56
CA GLY A 288 -17.71 -11.71 -3.54
C GLY A 288 -17.46 -12.70 -4.67
N LYS A 289 -18.16 -12.53 -5.79
CA LYS A 289 -18.05 -13.45 -6.93
C LYS A 289 -16.87 -13.08 -7.83
N PRO A 290 -16.08 -14.06 -8.33
CA PRO A 290 -15.07 -13.81 -9.35
C PRO A 290 -15.65 -13.06 -10.55
N GLY A 291 -14.93 -12.04 -11.03
CA GLY A 291 -15.38 -11.16 -12.12
C GLY A 291 -16.32 -10.02 -11.68
N GLU A 292 -16.75 -9.99 -10.43
CA GLU A 292 -17.50 -8.88 -9.81
C GLU A 292 -16.71 -8.19 -8.68
N ILE A 293 -15.51 -8.68 -8.37
CA ILE A 293 -14.64 -8.20 -7.29
C ILE A 293 -13.24 -7.88 -7.83
N PHE A 294 -12.50 -7.05 -7.10
CA PHE A 294 -11.12 -6.64 -7.47
C PHE A 294 -11.06 -6.00 -8.87
N LEU A 295 -12.09 -5.23 -9.20
CA LEU A 295 -12.17 -4.55 -10.49
C LEU A 295 -11.24 -3.34 -10.50
N ASN A 296 -10.52 -3.20 -11.61
CA ASN A 296 -9.73 -2.03 -11.93
C ASN A 296 -10.65 -0.82 -12.20
N PRO A 297 -10.10 0.41 -12.26
CA PRO A 297 -10.86 1.63 -12.55
C PRO A 297 -11.62 1.67 -13.88
N SER A 298 -11.40 0.73 -14.79
CA SER A 298 -12.17 0.57 -16.03
C SER A 298 -13.31 -0.46 -15.93
N GLY A 299 -13.50 -1.08 -14.76
CA GLY A 299 -14.48 -2.13 -14.49
C GLY A 299 -14.05 -3.54 -14.95
N GLY A 300 -12.78 -3.70 -15.36
CA GLY A 300 -12.20 -5.00 -15.73
C GLY A 300 -11.46 -5.65 -14.57
N TYR A 301 -11.15 -6.94 -14.67
CA TYR A 301 -10.27 -7.63 -13.73
C TYR A 301 -8.90 -7.85 -14.37
N ASP A 302 -7.85 -7.35 -13.74
CA ASP A 302 -6.48 -7.42 -14.27
C ASP A 302 -5.70 -8.66 -13.81
N GLY A 303 -6.25 -9.44 -12.88
CA GLY A 303 -5.61 -10.63 -12.36
C GLY A 303 -5.53 -11.76 -13.38
N ASP A 304 -4.75 -12.79 -13.02
CA ASP A 304 -4.63 -13.98 -13.84
C ASP A 304 -5.99 -14.71 -14.02
N PRO A 305 -6.23 -15.33 -15.19
CA PRO A 305 -7.40 -16.16 -15.39
C PRO A 305 -7.34 -17.44 -14.54
N PRO A 306 -8.48 -18.10 -14.27
CA PRO A 306 -8.50 -19.42 -13.65
C PRO A 306 -7.60 -20.42 -14.40
N LYS A 307 -6.90 -21.26 -13.63
CA LYS A 307 -5.98 -22.32 -14.12
C LYS A 307 -6.64 -23.70 -14.21
N GLU A 308 -7.89 -23.81 -13.78
CA GLU A 308 -8.75 -24.98 -13.93
C GLU A 308 -10.12 -24.59 -14.47
#